data_AF-A0A4U9HRG0-F1
#
_entry.id   AF-A0A4U9HRG0-F1
#
_cell.length_a   1.000
_cell.length_b   1.000
_cell.length_c   1.000
_cell.angle_alpha   90.00
_cell.angle_beta   90.00
_cell.angle_gamma   90.00
#
_symmetry.space_group_name_H-M   'P 1'
#
loop_
_entity.id
_entity.type
_entity.pdbx_description
1 polymer ?
#
loop_
_entity_poly.entity_id
_entity_poly.type
_entity_poly.pdbx_seq_one_letter_code
_entity_poly.pdbx_strand_id
1 'polypeptide(L)'
;MKAREVNFDGLVGLTHHYAGLSFGNEASTKHRFQISNPQLAAKQGLLKMKALADAGFPQAVIPPQERPNVGVLRQLGFTGTDEQVVEKAGTQMPQLLSAASSASSMWVANAATVAPSADTLDGKVHFTVANLNNKFHRASEAGTTEKVLRAIFRDGSRFSVHTALPQVAMFGDEGAANHNRLGGDYGEPGLQLFVYGREEGGNEAPARYPARQTLAASQAVARLNQVNPGQILFAQQNPRVIDQGCSTTT
;
A
#
# COMPACT_ATOMS: atom_id res chain seq x y z
N MET A 1 21.44 -9.31 17.70
CA MET A 1 21.24 -10.28 16.60
C MET A 1 21.53 -9.55 15.29
N LYS A 2 22.18 -10.14 14.27
CA LYS A 2 22.49 -9.40 13.03
C LYS A 2 21.29 -9.43 12.07
N ALA A 3 20.45 -8.39 12.10
CA ALA A 3 19.35 -8.23 11.14
C ALA A 3 19.81 -7.46 9.88
N ARG A 4 19.04 -7.59 8.80
CA ARG A 4 19.23 -6.81 7.56
C ARG A 4 17.89 -6.31 7.09
N GLU A 5 17.87 -5.13 6.48
CA GLU A 5 16.75 -4.67 5.67
C GLU A 5 16.67 -5.49 4.38
N VAL A 6 15.46 -5.93 4.05
CA VAL A 6 15.18 -6.70 2.84
C VAL A 6 14.13 -5.95 2.03
N ASN A 7 14.46 -5.58 0.81
CA ASN A 7 13.54 -4.94 -0.11
C ASN A 7 12.60 -5.99 -0.70
N PHE A 8 11.30 -5.78 -0.55
CA PHE A 8 10.27 -6.55 -1.25
C PHE A 8 9.63 -5.63 -2.27
N ASP A 9 9.83 -5.93 -3.56
CA ASP A 9 9.32 -5.11 -4.65
C ASP A 9 8.09 -5.71 -5.30
N GLY A 10 7.15 -4.86 -5.73
CA GLY A 10 5.98 -5.29 -6.47
C GLY A 10 6.33 -5.58 -7.94
N LEU A 11 6.06 -6.80 -8.39
CA LEU A 11 6.11 -7.13 -9.80
C LEU A 11 4.91 -6.49 -10.52
N VAL A 12 5.18 -5.72 -11.58
CA VAL A 12 4.14 -5.03 -12.35
C VAL A 12 3.22 -6.04 -13.04
N GLY A 13 1.91 -5.86 -12.88
CA GLY A 13 0.88 -6.72 -13.47
C GLY A 13 0.65 -6.47 -14.96
N LEU A 14 0.08 -7.48 -15.64
CA LEU A 14 -0.18 -7.46 -17.08
C LEU A 14 -1.18 -6.39 -17.52
N THR A 15 -2.04 -5.93 -16.62
CA THR A 15 -3.06 -4.90 -16.87
C THR A 15 -2.60 -3.48 -16.53
N HIS A 16 -1.29 -3.26 -16.38
CA HIS A 16 -0.75 -1.91 -16.16
C HIS A 16 -1.27 -0.95 -17.24
N HIS A 17 -1.87 0.17 -16.82
CA HIS A 17 -2.40 1.21 -17.72
C HIS A 17 -2.57 2.54 -16.98
N TYR A 18 -2.68 3.64 -17.72
CA TYR A 18 -2.83 4.98 -17.16
C TYR A 18 -4.29 5.47 -17.21
N ALA A 19 -4.99 5.39 -16.08
CA ALA A 19 -6.42 5.71 -15.99
C ALA A 19 -6.76 7.01 -15.25
N GLY A 20 -5.79 7.67 -14.60
CA GLY A 20 -6.04 8.91 -13.87
C GLY A 20 -6.90 8.74 -12.62
N LEU A 21 -6.84 7.58 -11.96
CA LEU A 21 -7.77 7.21 -10.87
C LEU A 21 -7.43 7.85 -9.51
N SER A 22 -6.27 8.48 -9.36
CA SER A 22 -5.77 8.99 -8.09
C SER A 22 -5.74 10.51 -8.04
N PHE A 23 -6.88 11.15 -7.75
CA PHE A 23 -6.91 12.58 -7.47
C PHE A 23 -6.01 12.92 -6.27
N GLY A 24 -5.15 13.93 -6.44
CA GLY A 24 -4.03 14.25 -5.54
C GLY A 24 -2.70 13.59 -5.89
N ASN A 25 -2.66 12.71 -6.90
CA ASN A 25 -1.43 12.29 -7.55
C ASN A 25 -1.38 12.93 -8.95
N GLU A 26 -0.53 13.95 -9.10
CA GLU A 26 -0.43 14.74 -10.34
C GLU A 26 0.04 13.88 -11.51
N ALA A 27 0.99 12.97 -11.30
CA ALA A 27 1.49 12.07 -12.34
C ALA A 27 0.37 11.16 -12.87
N SER A 28 -0.46 10.59 -11.99
CA SER A 28 -1.63 9.79 -12.40
C SER A 28 -2.57 10.62 -13.28
N THR A 29 -2.86 11.86 -12.89
CA THR A 29 -3.80 12.74 -13.61
C THR A 29 -3.24 13.17 -14.98
N LYS A 30 -1.95 13.52 -15.03
CA LYS A 30 -1.28 14.03 -16.23
C LYS A 30 -1.13 12.98 -17.33
N HIS A 31 -0.92 11.71 -16.98
CA HIS A 31 -0.71 10.64 -17.97
C HIS A 31 -1.99 9.88 -18.32
N ARG A 32 -3.16 10.36 -17.88
CA ARG A 32 -4.45 9.71 -18.12
C ARG A 32 -4.66 9.43 -19.61
N PHE A 33 -5.05 8.19 -19.91
CA PHE A 33 -5.32 7.66 -21.26
C PHE A 33 -4.13 7.61 -22.22
N GLN A 34 -2.90 7.78 -21.72
CA GLN A 34 -1.73 7.44 -22.51
C GLN A 34 -1.60 5.91 -22.68
N ILE A 35 -1.00 5.50 -23.79
CA ILE A 35 -0.69 4.10 -24.05
C ILE A 35 0.41 3.66 -23.09
N SER A 36 0.18 2.55 -22.41
CA SER A 36 1.15 1.93 -21.50
C SER A 36 1.85 0.75 -22.16
N ASN A 37 2.94 0.29 -21.56
CA ASN A 37 3.65 -0.92 -21.97
C ASN A 37 3.88 -1.82 -20.75
N PRO A 38 2.95 -2.74 -20.43
CA PRO A 38 3.04 -3.59 -19.25
C PRO A 38 4.33 -4.43 -19.20
N GLN A 39 4.77 -4.95 -20.35
CA GLN A 39 6.01 -5.73 -20.43
C GLN A 39 7.24 -4.88 -20.11
N LEU A 40 7.32 -3.67 -20.68
CA LEU A 40 8.41 -2.75 -20.39
C LEU A 40 8.41 -2.32 -18.92
N ALA A 41 7.24 -2.00 -18.36
CA ALA A 41 7.12 -1.62 -16.94
C ALA A 41 7.58 -2.75 -16.01
N ALA A 42 7.18 -4.00 -16.28
CA ALA A 42 7.66 -5.16 -15.54
C ALA A 42 9.18 -5.35 -15.67
N LYS A 43 9.72 -5.24 -16.88
CA LYS A 43 11.18 -5.34 -17.13
C LYS A 43 11.96 -4.24 -16.41
N GLN A 44 11.48 -3.00 -16.39
CA GLN A 44 12.12 -1.90 -15.67
C GLN A 44 12.17 -2.18 -14.16
N GLY A 45 11.06 -2.66 -13.57
CA GLY A 45 11.03 -3.08 -12.17
C GLY A 45 12.03 -4.21 -11.88
N LEU A 46 12.03 -5.26 -12.70
CA LEU A 46 12.95 -6.40 -12.56
C LEU A 46 14.42 -6.01 -12.69
N LEU A 47 14.76 -5.10 -13.61
CA LEU A 47 16.12 -4.58 -13.76
C LEU A 47 16.57 -3.86 -12.49
N LYS A 48 15.71 -3.03 -11.88
CA LYS A 48 16.00 -2.38 -10.59
C LYS A 48 16.23 -3.39 -9.48
N MET A 49 15.32 -4.35 -9.32
CA MET A 49 15.44 -5.40 -8.31
C MET A 49 16.76 -6.16 -8.46
N LYS A 50 17.08 -6.58 -9.69
CA LYS A 50 18.31 -7.33 -9.96
C LYS A 50 19.57 -6.50 -9.72
N ALA A 51 19.57 -5.22 -10.10
CA ALA A 51 20.71 -4.34 -9.86
C ALA A 51 21.02 -4.17 -8.37
N LEU A 52 19.99 -3.99 -7.52
CA LEU A 52 20.17 -3.90 -6.07
C LEU A 52 20.62 -5.24 -5.46
N ALA A 53 20.04 -6.35 -5.92
CA ALA A 53 20.45 -7.68 -5.50
C ALA A 53 21.94 -7.95 -5.83
N ASP A 54 22.37 -7.58 -7.04
CA ASP A 54 23.76 -7.74 -7.51
C ASP A 54 24.75 -6.85 -6.75
N ALA A 55 24.29 -5.69 -6.30
CA ALA A 55 25.05 -4.80 -5.42
C ALA A 55 25.09 -5.28 -3.95
N GLY A 56 24.44 -6.40 -3.61
CA GLY A 56 24.49 -7.03 -2.29
C GLY A 56 23.37 -6.60 -1.33
N PHE A 57 22.40 -5.81 -1.79
CA PHE A 57 21.21 -5.46 -1.01
C PHE A 57 20.20 -6.62 -1.06
N PRO A 58 19.74 -7.17 0.08
CA PRO A 58 18.75 -8.24 0.07
C PRO A 58 17.46 -7.82 -0.65
N GLN A 59 17.06 -8.60 -1.65
CA GLN A 59 15.95 -8.28 -2.54
C GLN A 59 15.02 -9.48 -2.68
N ALA A 60 13.72 -9.21 -2.70
CA ALA A 60 12.64 -10.15 -2.91
C ALA A 60 11.53 -9.51 -3.75
N VAL A 61 10.52 -10.30 -4.09
CA VAL A 61 9.42 -9.90 -4.98
C VAL A 61 8.06 -10.26 -4.38
N ILE A 62 7.08 -9.39 -4.57
CA ILE A 62 5.66 -9.59 -4.30
C ILE A 62 4.95 -9.69 -5.66
N PRO A 63 4.17 -10.76 -5.91
CA PRO A 63 3.50 -10.96 -7.20
C PRO A 63 2.38 -9.91 -7.45
N PRO A 64 2.00 -9.67 -8.72
CA PRO A 64 0.82 -8.87 -9.03
C PRO A 64 -0.45 -9.58 -8.58
N GLN A 65 -1.55 -8.83 -8.49
CA GLN A 65 -2.87 -9.38 -8.18
C GLN A 65 -3.66 -9.77 -9.43
N GLU A 66 -4.68 -10.61 -9.26
CA GLU A 66 -5.65 -10.95 -10.29
C GLU A 66 -6.35 -9.69 -10.82
N ARG A 67 -6.24 -9.46 -12.13
CA ARG A 67 -6.84 -8.33 -12.84
C ARG A 67 -7.28 -8.79 -14.25
N PRO A 68 -8.48 -8.41 -14.74
CA PRO A 68 -9.52 -7.64 -14.05
C PRO A 68 -10.06 -8.34 -12.80
N ASN A 69 -10.33 -7.59 -11.73
CA ASN A 69 -10.91 -8.13 -10.51
C ASN A 69 -12.41 -8.40 -10.74
N VAL A 70 -12.75 -9.59 -11.22
CA VAL A 70 -14.15 -9.95 -11.53
C VAL A 70 -14.99 -10.00 -10.24
N GLY A 71 -14.40 -10.41 -9.13
CA GLY A 71 -15.07 -10.45 -7.82
C GLY A 71 -15.63 -9.10 -7.40
N VAL A 72 -14.87 -8.00 -7.53
CA VAL A 72 -15.36 -6.66 -7.18
C VAL A 72 -16.43 -6.16 -8.16
N LEU A 73 -16.37 -6.54 -9.43
CA LEU A 73 -17.42 -6.22 -10.40
C LEU A 73 -18.74 -6.93 -10.05
N ARG A 74 -18.68 -8.20 -9.62
CA ARG A 74 -19.87 -8.93 -9.15
C ARG A 74 -20.50 -8.28 -7.93
N GLN A 75 -19.71 -7.79 -6.98
CA GLN A 75 -20.20 -7.03 -5.82
C GLN A 75 -20.95 -5.75 -6.22
N LEU A 76 -20.63 -5.19 -7.39
CA LEU A 76 -21.27 -4.00 -7.94
C LEU A 76 -22.47 -4.33 -8.86
N GLY A 77 -22.93 -5.58 -8.86
CA GLY A 77 -24.17 -5.99 -9.51
C GLY A 77 -24.01 -6.57 -10.92
N PHE A 78 -22.80 -6.71 -11.44
CA PHE A 78 -22.59 -7.41 -12.72
C PHE A 78 -22.70 -8.93 -12.52
N THR A 79 -23.57 -9.59 -13.30
CA THR A 79 -23.87 -11.03 -13.20
C THR A 79 -23.56 -11.76 -14.51
N GLY A 80 -23.43 -13.09 -14.46
CA GLY A 80 -23.11 -13.95 -15.60
C GLY A 80 -21.79 -14.71 -15.44
N THR A 81 -21.22 -15.22 -16.52
CA THR A 81 -19.84 -15.76 -16.53
C THR A 81 -18.82 -14.63 -16.35
N ASP A 82 -17.55 -14.95 -16.12
CA ASP A 82 -16.51 -13.93 -15.91
C ASP A 82 -16.36 -13.03 -17.15
N GLU A 83 -16.44 -13.62 -18.35
CA GLU A 83 -16.41 -12.90 -19.62
C GLU A 83 -17.59 -11.94 -19.75
N GLN A 84 -18.81 -12.41 -19.42
CA GLN A 84 -20.01 -11.58 -19.45
C GLN A 84 -19.96 -10.44 -18.43
N VAL A 85 -19.38 -10.67 -17.25
CA VAL A 85 -19.19 -9.63 -16.24
C VAL A 85 -18.23 -8.55 -16.76
N VAL A 86 -17.10 -8.95 -17.35
CA VAL A 86 -16.12 -8.03 -17.92
C VAL A 86 -16.71 -7.26 -19.10
N GLU A 87 -17.43 -7.93 -20.00
CA GLU A 87 -18.11 -7.33 -21.15
C GLU A 87 -19.14 -6.28 -20.71
N LYS A 88 -20.02 -6.63 -19.75
CA LYS A 88 -21.00 -5.70 -19.21
C LYS A 88 -20.34 -4.50 -18.53
N ALA A 89 -19.30 -4.72 -17.73
CA ALA A 89 -18.56 -3.63 -17.11
C ALA A 89 -17.90 -2.72 -18.16
N GLY A 90 -17.29 -3.30 -19.20
CA GLY A 90 -16.63 -2.55 -20.27
C GLY A 90 -17.60 -1.74 -21.15
N THR A 91 -18.80 -2.26 -21.41
CA THR A 91 -19.81 -1.61 -22.24
C THR A 91 -20.65 -0.59 -21.47
N GLN A 92 -21.04 -0.90 -20.23
CA GLN A 92 -21.95 -0.07 -19.44
C GLN A 92 -21.21 0.96 -18.57
N MET A 93 -20.05 0.60 -18.00
CA MET A 93 -19.29 1.43 -17.07
C MET A 93 -17.77 1.25 -17.24
N PRO A 94 -17.17 1.61 -18.39
CA PRO A 94 -15.76 1.35 -18.71
C PRO A 94 -14.77 1.90 -17.66
N GLN A 95 -15.10 3.01 -17.00
CA GLN A 95 -14.33 3.58 -15.89
C GLN A 95 -14.18 2.61 -14.70
N LEU A 96 -15.21 1.79 -14.45
CA LEU A 96 -15.21 0.82 -13.37
C LEU A 96 -14.40 -0.43 -13.74
N LEU A 97 -14.48 -0.88 -15.00
CA LEU A 97 -13.59 -1.92 -15.50
C LEU A 97 -12.12 -1.49 -15.38
N SER A 98 -11.80 -0.25 -15.73
CA SER A 98 -10.46 0.32 -15.56
C SER A 98 -10.01 0.31 -14.09
N ALA A 99 -10.88 0.73 -13.16
CA ALA A 99 -10.58 0.67 -11.73
C ALA A 99 -10.35 -0.77 -11.23
N ALA A 100 -11.17 -1.72 -11.67
CA ALA A 100 -11.02 -3.15 -11.35
C ALA A 100 -9.81 -3.81 -12.04
N SER A 101 -9.20 -3.14 -13.03
CA SER A 101 -8.07 -3.65 -13.81
C SER A 101 -6.76 -2.94 -13.51
N SER A 102 -6.72 -2.04 -12.51
CA SER A 102 -5.50 -1.29 -12.19
C SER A 102 -4.39 -2.22 -11.65
N ALA A 103 -3.16 -2.05 -12.14
CA ALA A 103 -1.96 -2.72 -11.63
C ALA A 103 -1.36 -2.03 -10.39
N SER A 104 -2.18 -1.29 -9.63
CA SER A 104 -1.73 -0.46 -8.50
C SER A 104 -1.08 -1.22 -7.35
N SER A 105 -1.34 -2.53 -7.25
CA SER A 105 -0.68 -3.40 -6.26
C SER A 105 0.83 -3.52 -6.46
N MET A 106 1.39 -3.04 -7.58
CA MET A 106 2.84 -2.94 -7.78
C MET A 106 3.50 -1.95 -6.79
N TRP A 107 2.74 -0.97 -6.26
CA TRP A 107 3.23 -0.03 -5.26
C TRP A 107 3.10 -0.60 -3.86
N VAL A 108 4.02 -1.53 -3.55
CA VAL A 108 4.03 -2.31 -2.30
C VAL A 108 4.49 -1.54 -1.07
N ALA A 109 5.01 -0.32 -1.24
CA ALA A 109 5.16 0.63 -0.13
C ALA A 109 3.83 0.90 0.59
N ASN A 110 2.70 0.70 -0.11
CA ASN A 110 1.38 0.81 0.49
C ASN A 110 0.73 -0.55 0.82
N ALA A 111 1.44 -1.67 0.71
CA ALA A 111 0.84 -2.98 0.96
C ALA A 111 0.51 -3.19 2.44
N ALA A 112 1.42 -2.80 3.31
CA ALA A 112 1.33 -2.97 4.76
C ALA A 112 2.30 -2.00 5.46
N THR A 113 2.13 -1.87 6.78
CA THR A 113 3.14 -1.28 7.67
C THR A 113 3.85 -2.39 8.44
N VAL A 114 5.18 -2.33 8.48
CA VAL A 114 6.04 -3.37 9.08
C VAL A 114 6.60 -2.89 10.42
N ALA A 115 6.56 -3.74 11.44
CA ALA A 115 7.34 -3.56 12.66
C ALA A 115 8.35 -4.71 12.82
N PRO A 116 9.66 -4.44 12.75
CA PRO A 116 10.69 -5.44 13.01
C PRO A 116 10.59 -5.99 14.43
N SER A 117 11.00 -7.25 14.62
CA SER A 117 10.99 -7.92 15.92
C SER A 117 11.72 -7.19 17.04
N ALA A 118 12.68 -6.34 16.71
CA ALA A 118 13.43 -5.52 17.67
C ALA A 118 12.57 -4.41 18.31
N ASP A 119 11.43 -4.06 17.72
CA ASP A 119 10.57 -2.95 18.17
C ASP A 119 9.25 -3.44 18.77
N THR A 120 8.98 -4.75 18.72
CA THR A 120 7.67 -5.34 19.04
C THR A 120 7.67 -6.04 20.39
N LEU A 121 6.58 -5.91 21.13
CA LEU A 121 6.45 -6.44 22.50
C LEU A 121 6.65 -7.96 22.62
N ASP A 122 6.30 -8.73 21.60
CA ASP A 122 6.41 -10.20 21.59
C ASP A 122 7.63 -10.74 20.83
N GLY A 123 8.49 -9.84 20.34
CA GLY A 123 9.69 -10.19 19.57
C GLY A 123 9.42 -10.81 18.19
N LYS A 124 8.23 -10.64 17.61
CA LYS A 124 7.91 -11.10 16.24
C LYS A 124 7.96 -9.98 15.22
N VAL A 125 8.16 -10.30 13.95
CA VAL A 125 7.97 -9.31 12.88
C VAL A 125 6.47 -9.19 12.59
N HIS A 126 5.95 -7.99 12.71
CA HIS A 126 4.54 -7.68 12.50
C HIS A 126 4.30 -6.97 11.17
N PHE A 127 3.21 -7.34 10.50
CA PHE A 127 2.70 -6.68 9.31
C PHE A 127 1.23 -6.36 9.53
N THR A 128 0.82 -5.11 9.36
CA THR A 128 -0.61 -4.75 9.27
C THR A 128 -0.90 -4.30 7.85
N VAL A 129 -1.81 -5.01 7.17
CA VAL A 129 -2.21 -4.69 5.79
C VAL A 129 -2.87 -3.30 5.75
N ALA A 130 -2.51 -2.48 4.78
CA ALA A 130 -3.13 -1.17 4.61
C ALA A 130 -4.50 -1.32 3.93
N ASN A 131 -5.51 -0.58 4.39
CA ASN A 131 -6.85 -0.67 3.81
C ASN A 131 -7.00 0.11 2.50
N LEU A 132 -6.15 1.11 2.26
CA LEU A 132 -6.13 1.93 1.05
C LEU A 132 -7.51 2.54 0.72
N ASN A 133 -8.26 2.84 1.79
CA ASN A 133 -9.67 3.20 1.71
C ASN A 133 -9.95 4.39 0.80
N ASN A 134 -9.00 5.33 0.69
CA ASN A 134 -9.21 6.57 -0.06
C ASN A 134 -9.48 6.34 -1.55
N LYS A 135 -8.92 5.29 -2.15
CA LYS A 135 -9.01 5.02 -3.59
C LYS A 135 -9.62 3.66 -3.85
N PHE A 136 -10.82 3.60 -4.43
CA PHE A 136 -11.53 2.35 -4.69
C PHE A 136 -10.69 1.26 -5.38
N HIS A 137 -9.98 1.60 -6.46
CA HIS A 137 -9.12 0.66 -7.19
C HIS A 137 -8.03 0.04 -6.31
N ARG A 138 -7.60 0.77 -5.26
CA ARG A 138 -6.63 0.32 -4.27
C ARG A 138 -7.25 -0.37 -3.06
N ALA A 139 -8.41 0.08 -2.61
CA ALA A 139 -9.12 -0.55 -1.49
C ALA A 139 -9.42 -2.03 -1.75
N SER A 140 -9.64 -2.41 -3.02
CA SER A 140 -9.81 -3.80 -3.44
C SER A 140 -8.55 -4.68 -3.31
N GLU A 141 -7.37 -4.09 -3.04
CA GLU A 141 -6.10 -4.80 -2.92
C GLU A 141 -5.99 -5.60 -1.61
N ALA A 142 -6.56 -5.09 -0.50
CA ALA A 142 -6.25 -5.52 0.86
C ALA A 142 -6.41 -7.04 1.08
N GLY A 143 -7.53 -7.62 0.64
CA GLY A 143 -7.81 -9.05 0.85
C GLY A 143 -6.81 -9.98 0.14
N THR A 144 -6.36 -9.61 -1.06
CA THR A 144 -5.34 -10.39 -1.79
C THR A 144 -3.95 -10.13 -1.21
N THR A 145 -3.64 -8.89 -0.84
CA THR A 145 -2.37 -8.53 -0.18
C THR A 145 -2.18 -9.33 1.11
N GLU A 146 -3.21 -9.48 1.94
CA GLU A 146 -3.15 -10.30 3.16
C GLU A 146 -2.77 -11.75 2.84
N LYS A 147 -3.43 -12.38 1.86
CA LYS A 147 -3.14 -13.75 1.44
C LYS A 147 -1.69 -13.92 0.95
N VAL A 148 -1.20 -12.96 0.16
CA VAL A 148 0.17 -12.96 -0.35
C VAL A 148 1.18 -12.82 0.78
N LEU A 149 0.98 -11.88 1.71
CA LEU A 149 1.87 -11.72 2.86
C LEU A 149 1.88 -12.95 3.76
N ARG A 150 0.72 -13.57 4.03
CA ARG A 150 0.65 -14.84 4.79
C ARG A 150 1.37 -15.98 4.07
N ALA A 151 1.33 -16.03 2.74
CA ALA A 151 2.02 -17.04 1.95
C ALA A 151 3.55 -16.86 1.98
N ILE A 152 4.04 -15.62 1.90
CA ILE A 152 5.48 -15.29 1.95
C ILE A 152 6.02 -15.46 3.38
N PHE A 153 5.33 -14.88 4.37
CA PHE A 153 5.73 -14.84 5.78
C PHE A 153 4.96 -15.89 6.61
N ARG A 154 5.07 -17.15 6.20
CA ARG A 154 4.24 -18.27 6.70
C ARG A 154 4.58 -18.79 8.10
N ASP A 155 5.79 -18.52 8.61
CA ASP A 155 6.24 -19.02 9.91
C ASP A 155 5.62 -18.20 11.05
N GLY A 156 4.50 -18.66 11.60
CA GLY A 156 3.76 -17.99 12.68
C GLY A 156 4.52 -17.87 14.01
N SER A 157 5.67 -18.55 14.16
CA SER A 157 6.56 -18.34 15.30
C SER A 157 7.40 -17.06 15.17
N ARG A 158 7.59 -16.56 13.94
CA ARG A 158 8.41 -15.38 13.61
C ARG A 158 7.60 -14.21 13.09
N PHE A 159 6.49 -14.47 12.42
CA PHE A 159 5.73 -13.49 11.68
C PHE A 159 4.27 -13.43 12.14
N SER A 160 3.76 -12.22 12.27
CA SER A 160 2.36 -11.95 12.60
C SER A 160 1.78 -11.02 11.53
N VAL A 161 0.94 -11.55 10.64
CA VAL A 161 0.22 -10.77 9.62
C VAL A 161 -1.18 -10.46 10.12
N HIS A 162 -1.51 -9.18 10.21
CA HIS A 162 -2.80 -8.65 10.62
C HIS A 162 -3.61 -8.19 9.42
N THR A 163 -4.92 -8.38 9.52
CA THR A 163 -5.86 -7.89 8.50
C THR A 163 -5.90 -6.36 8.49
N ALA A 164 -6.42 -5.79 7.42
CA ALA A 164 -6.51 -4.35 7.27
C ALA A 164 -7.50 -3.71 8.25
N LEU A 165 -7.27 -2.44 8.59
CA LEU A 165 -8.21 -1.65 9.36
C LEU A 165 -9.57 -1.54 8.65
N PRO A 166 -10.67 -1.26 9.39
CA PRO A 166 -11.99 -1.08 8.80
C PRO A 166 -12.00 -0.12 7.61
N GLN A 167 -12.76 -0.45 6.56
CA GLN A 167 -12.84 0.31 5.31
C GLN A 167 -13.71 1.56 5.44
N VAL A 168 -13.27 2.50 6.28
CA VAL A 168 -13.92 3.79 6.50
C VAL A 168 -12.91 4.92 6.51
N ALA A 169 -13.32 6.11 6.08
CA ALA A 169 -12.44 7.26 6.00
C ALA A 169 -11.78 7.61 7.35
N MET A 170 -12.45 7.38 8.48
CA MET A 170 -11.88 7.59 9.82
C MET A 170 -10.57 6.80 10.03
N PHE A 171 -10.46 5.61 9.44
CA PHE A 171 -9.29 4.74 9.52
C PHE A 171 -8.53 4.64 8.19
N GLY A 172 -8.47 5.71 7.40
CA GLY A 172 -7.69 5.73 6.17
C GLY A 172 -6.21 5.44 6.41
N ASP A 173 -5.71 4.35 5.82
CA ASP A 173 -4.35 3.84 5.99
C ASP A 173 -3.71 3.52 4.63
N GLU A 174 -2.54 4.10 4.36
CA GLU A 174 -1.74 3.92 3.16
C GLU A 174 -0.41 3.19 3.43
N GLY A 175 -0.26 2.57 4.61
CA GLY A 175 0.83 1.63 4.91
C GLY A 175 2.20 2.28 5.06
N ALA A 176 3.26 1.53 4.70
CA ALA A 176 4.64 1.95 4.89
C ALA A 176 5.05 3.24 4.14
N ALA A 177 4.30 3.69 3.14
CA ALA A 177 4.53 4.99 2.48
C ALA A 177 4.36 6.20 3.43
N ASN A 178 3.75 5.99 4.59
CA ASN A 178 3.61 6.96 5.67
C ASN A 178 4.30 6.51 6.97
N HIS A 179 5.24 5.57 6.87
CA HIS A 179 6.00 5.03 7.98
C HIS A 179 7.49 5.21 7.76
N ASN A 180 8.21 5.48 8.84
CA ASN A 180 9.65 5.62 8.83
C ASN A 180 10.22 4.92 10.07
N ARG A 181 11.46 4.44 9.98
CA ARG A 181 12.18 3.84 11.10
C ARG A 181 13.59 4.42 11.18
N LEU A 182 13.95 4.97 12.34
CA LEU A 182 15.20 5.65 12.61
C LEU A 182 15.94 4.94 13.74
N GLY A 183 17.25 4.80 13.65
CA GLY A 183 18.05 4.15 14.69
C GLY A 183 19.49 3.90 14.26
N GLY A 184 20.20 3.08 15.03
CA GLY A 184 21.50 2.54 14.65
C GLY A 184 21.36 1.36 13.69
N ASP A 185 22.01 0.24 14.02
CA ASP A 185 21.91 -0.99 13.23
C ASP A 185 20.46 -1.50 13.12
N TYR A 186 20.09 -2.10 11.98
CA TYR A 186 18.73 -2.60 11.73
C TYR A 186 18.20 -3.60 12.76
N GLY A 187 19.10 -4.32 13.44
CA GLY A 187 18.75 -5.32 14.45
C GLY A 187 18.51 -4.75 15.85
N GLU A 188 18.84 -3.48 16.08
CA GLU A 188 18.66 -2.79 17.35
C GLU A 188 17.28 -2.13 17.41
N PRO A 189 16.70 -1.92 18.62
CA PRO A 189 15.46 -1.17 18.79
C PRO A 189 15.53 0.21 18.13
N GLY A 190 14.56 0.54 17.28
CA GLY A 190 14.49 1.79 16.53
C GLY A 190 13.28 2.64 16.89
N LEU A 191 13.33 3.94 16.58
CA LEU A 191 12.19 4.85 16.66
C LEU A 191 11.35 4.71 15.38
N GLN A 192 10.07 4.39 15.52
CA GLN A 192 9.10 4.35 14.44
C GLN A 192 8.32 5.66 14.37
N LEU A 193 8.47 6.37 13.25
CA LEU A 193 7.76 7.60 12.96
C LEU A 193 6.61 7.32 11.99
N PHE A 194 5.39 7.53 12.47
CA PHE A 194 4.17 7.45 11.68
C PHE A 194 3.74 8.86 11.28
N VAL A 195 3.64 9.11 9.99
CA VAL A 195 3.20 10.41 9.48
C VAL A 195 1.75 10.34 9.05
N TYR A 196 0.94 11.35 9.37
CA TYR A 196 -0.47 11.40 9.00
C TYR A 196 -0.85 12.74 8.35
N GLY A 197 -1.91 12.76 7.55
CA GLY A 197 -2.35 14.00 6.88
C GLY A 197 -3.47 14.74 7.60
N ARG A 198 -4.25 14.03 8.43
CA ARG A 198 -5.37 14.60 9.21
C ARG A 198 -5.71 13.79 10.45
N GLU A 199 -6.41 14.42 11.38
CA GLU A 199 -6.99 13.80 12.56
C GLU A 199 -8.40 14.35 12.83
N GLU A 200 -9.20 13.62 13.58
CA GLU A 200 -10.55 14.06 13.95
C GLU A 200 -10.48 15.18 14.98
N GLY A 201 -11.22 16.28 14.77
CA GLY A 201 -11.16 17.46 15.63
C GLY A 201 -9.91 18.34 15.46
N GLY A 202 -9.01 18.00 14.53
CA GLY A 202 -7.85 18.82 14.18
C GLY A 202 -8.24 20.04 13.32
N ASN A 203 -7.57 21.17 13.54
CA ASN A 203 -7.81 22.42 12.82
C ASN A 203 -7.02 22.54 11.50
N GLU A 204 -6.04 21.67 11.27
CA GLU A 204 -5.18 21.69 10.08
C GLU A 204 -5.40 20.44 9.23
N ALA A 205 -5.82 20.64 7.98
CA ALA A 205 -5.97 19.61 6.96
C ALA A 205 -5.74 20.23 5.58
N PRO A 206 -5.32 19.46 4.57
CA PRO A 206 -5.20 19.96 3.21
C PRO A 206 -6.56 20.41 2.66
N ALA A 207 -6.55 21.50 1.89
CA ALA A 207 -7.76 22.14 1.38
C ALA A 207 -8.14 21.69 -0.05
N ARG A 208 -7.17 21.19 -0.82
CA ARG A 208 -7.32 20.83 -2.23
C ARG A 208 -7.26 19.32 -2.45
N TYR A 209 -6.24 18.66 -1.92
CA TYR A 209 -6.02 17.23 -2.12
C TYR A 209 -6.30 16.43 -0.84
N PRO A 210 -6.84 15.20 -0.96
CA PRO A 210 -7.27 14.48 0.22
C PRO A 210 -6.07 13.96 1.05
N ALA A 211 -6.09 14.21 2.36
CA ALA A 211 -5.26 13.50 3.32
C ALA A 211 -5.76 12.05 3.46
N ARG A 212 -4.98 11.11 2.93
CA ARG A 212 -5.34 9.69 2.88
C ARG A 212 -5.09 8.96 4.20
N GLN A 213 -3.98 9.29 4.87
CA GLN A 213 -3.61 8.75 6.17
C GLN A 213 -4.25 9.53 7.31
N THR A 214 -4.85 8.83 8.27
CA THR A 214 -5.36 9.44 9.52
C THR A 214 -4.47 9.10 10.71
N LEU A 215 -4.42 10.00 11.71
CA LEU A 215 -3.76 9.68 12.98
C LEU A 215 -4.38 8.44 13.64
N ALA A 216 -5.72 8.33 13.61
CA ALA A 216 -6.44 7.20 14.19
C ALA A 216 -6.03 5.86 13.56
N ALA A 217 -5.80 5.83 12.23
CA ALA A 217 -5.27 4.67 11.54
C ALA A 217 -3.84 4.36 11.98
N SER A 218 -2.95 5.35 11.97
CA SER A 218 -1.55 5.19 12.38
C SER A 218 -1.42 4.66 13.82
N GLN A 219 -2.23 5.16 14.75
CA GLN A 219 -2.26 4.67 16.13
C GLN A 219 -2.80 3.24 16.23
N ALA A 220 -3.82 2.89 15.43
CA ALA A 220 -4.35 1.53 15.40
C ALA A 220 -3.33 0.53 14.83
N VAL A 221 -2.61 0.89 13.77
CA VAL A 221 -1.51 0.10 13.21
C VAL A 221 -0.41 -0.10 14.25
N ALA A 222 0.01 0.95 14.96
CA ALA A 222 1.03 0.83 15.99
C ALA A 222 0.63 -0.15 17.11
N ARG A 223 -0.65 -0.14 17.52
CA ARG A 223 -1.20 -1.12 18.47
C ARG A 223 -1.21 -2.54 17.91
N LEU A 224 -1.72 -2.74 16.69
CA LEU A 224 -1.79 -4.06 16.04
C LEU A 224 -0.39 -4.64 15.88
N ASN A 225 0.57 -3.84 15.41
CA ASN A 225 1.96 -4.23 15.26
C ASN A 225 2.71 -4.40 16.58
N GLN A 226 2.06 -4.18 17.74
CA GLN A 226 2.66 -4.30 19.06
C GLN A 226 3.94 -3.47 19.21
N VAL A 227 4.01 -2.30 18.57
CA VAL A 227 5.20 -1.46 18.67
C VAL A 227 5.34 -0.97 20.12
N ASN A 228 6.55 -1.04 20.67
CA ASN A 228 6.84 -0.56 22.01
C ASN A 228 6.47 0.94 22.13
N PRO A 229 5.64 1.34 23.11
CA PRO A 229 5.22 2.74 23.28
C PRO A 229 6.38 3.74 23.41
N GLY A 230 7.53 3.32 23.94
CA GLY A 230 8.73 4.16 24.04
C GLY A 230 9.47 4.38 22.71
N GLN A 231 9.02 3.73 21.63
CA GLN A 231 9.65 3.72 20.31
C GLN A 231 8.73 4.31 19.22
N ILE A 232 7.70 5.06 19.57
CA ILE A 232 6.70 5.57 18.62
C ILE A 232 6.71 7.10 18.62
N LEU A 233 6.66 7.68 17.43
CA LEU A 233 6.37 9.09 17.21
C LEU A 233 5.28 9.23 16.14
N PHE A 234 4.34 10.14 16.37
CA PHE A 234 3.34 10.54 15.37
C PHE A 234 3.61 11.98 14.96
N ALA A 235 3.62 12.26 13.66
CA ALA A 235 3.79 13.63 13.15
C ALA A 235 2.76 13.91 12.06
N GLN A 236 2.20 15.11 12.03
CA GLN A 236 1.36 15.52 10.92
C GLN A 236 2.22 16.03 9.76
N GLN A 237 1.92 15.58 8.54
CA GLN A 237 2.49 16.13 7.32
C GLN A 237 1.96 17.55 7.11
N ASN A 238 2.81 18.45 6.61
CA ASN A 238 2.39 19.81 6.30
C ASN A 238 1.25 19.80 5.25
N PRO A 239 0.05 20.31 5.56
CA PRO A 239 -1.10 20.24 4.64
C PRO A 239 -0.84 20.95 3.32
N ARG A 240 0.00 22.00 3.31
CA ARG A 240 0.35 22.75 2.10
C ARG A 240 1.13 21.91 1.09
N VAL A 241 1.95 20.95 1.54
CA VAL A 241 2.67 20.07 0.60
C VAL A 241 1.77 18.96 0.07
N ILE A 242 0.78 18.50 0.86
CA ILE A 242 -0.23 17.58 0.36
C ILE A 242 -1.03 18.24 -0.78
N ASP A 243 -1.38 19.52 -0.62
CA ASP A 243 -2.07 20.32 -1.65
C ASP A 243 -1.24 20.59 -2.92
N GLN A 244 0.06 20.27 -2.89
CA GLN A 244 0.99 20.31 -4.03
C GLN A 244 1.26 18.91 -4.62
N GLY A 245 0.51 17.88 -4.20
CA GLY A 245 0.58 16.54 -4.78
C GLY A 245 1.40 15.51 -3.98
N CYS A 246 1.95 15.87 -2.82
CA CYS A 246 2.62 14.94 -1.91
C CYS A 246 1.59 14.10 -1.13
N SER A 247 0.94 13.14 -1.79
CA SER A 247 -0.12 12.33 -1.18
C SER A 247 0.35 11.27 -0.17
N THR A 248 1.67 11.04 -0.08
CA THR A 248 2.39 10.14 0.84
C THR A 248 3.69 10.81 1.28
N THR A 249 4.36 10.31 2.33
CA THR A 249 5.63 10.88 2.80
C THR A 249 6.89 10.34 2.14
N THR A 250 6.83 9.14 1.58
CA THR A 250 7.89 8.56 0.72
C THR A 250 7.73 9.00 -0.72
#